data_AF-A0A3N7G9L7-F1
#
_entry.id   AF-A0A3N7G9L7-F1
#
_cell.length_a   1.000
_cell.length_b   1.000
_cell.length_c   1.000
_cell.angle_alpha   90.00
_cell.angle_beta   90.00
_cell.angle_gamma   90.00
#
_symmetry.space_group_name_H-M   'P 1'
#
loop_
_entity.id
_entity.type
_entity.pdbx_description
1 polymer ?
#
loop_
_entity_poly.entity_id
_entity_poly.type
_entity_poly.pdbx_seq_one_letter_code
_entity_poly.pdbx_strand_id
1 'polypeptide(L)' 'MDIKHHLSDELLSGYAAGTLAEGWSIAVATHLALCPACRSRLKQFEQIGGQLL' A
#
# COMPACT_ATOMS: atom_id res chain seq x y z
N MET A 1 0.95 -8.21 17.84
CA MET A 1 2.08 -7.44 17.29
C MET A 1 1.57 -6.04 17.03
N ASP A 2 2.07 -5.04 17.75
CA ASP A 2 1.66 -3.63 17.56
C ASP A 2 2.69 -2.96 16.64
N ILE A 3 2.25 -2.58 15.44
CA ILE A 3 3.09 -1.89 14.45
C ILE A 3 2.82 -0.40 14.60
N LYS A 4 3.81 0.35 15.10
CA LYS A 4 3.67 1.80 15.36
C LYS A 4 3.97 2.68 14.14
N HIS A 5 4.66 2.13 13.15
CA HIS A 5 5.03 2.85 11.93
C HIS A 5 4.36 2.22 10.73
N HIS A 6 3.58 3.02 10.02
CA HIS A 6 2.80 2.60 8.87
C HIS A 6 3.31 3.27 7.60
N LEU A 7 3.00 2.67 6.47
CA LEU A 7 3.25 3.28 5.16
C LEU A 7 2.47 4.60 5.02
N SER A 8 3.10 5.58 4.37
CA SER A 8 2.45 6.83 3.99
C SER A 8 1.41 6.59 2.89
N ASP A 9 0.47 7.52 2.76
CA ASP A 9 -0.54 7.46 1.69
C ASP A 9 0.09 7.57 0.30
N GLU A 10 1.21 8.29 0.16
CA GLU A 10 1.97 8.39 -1.09
C GLU A 10 2.53 7.02 -1.52
N LEU A 11 3.13 6.27 -0.59
CA LEU A 11 3.63 4.93 -0.90
C LEU A 11 2.48 3.95 -1.20
N LEU A 12 1.37 4.05 -0.47
CA LEU A 12 0.21 3.18 -0.70
C LEU A 12 -0.47 3.46 -2.05
N SER A 13 -0.67 4.73 -2.40
CA SER A 13 -1.25 5.13 -3.67
C SER A 13 -0.32 4.83 -4.85
N GLY A 14 0.99 5.09 -4.73
CA GLY A 14 1.97 4.73 -5.75
C GLY A 14 2.05 3.22 -5.96
N TYR A 15 1.96 2.43 -4.89
CA TYR A 15 1.91 0.96 -4.98
C TYR A 15 0.63 0.49 -5.67
N ALA A 16 -0.54 1.03 -5.30
CA ALA A 16 -1.82 0.70 -5.94
C ALA A 16 -1.83 1.07 -7.43
N ALA A 17 -1.20 2.19 -7.80
CA ALA A 17 -1.08 2.63 -9.18
C ALA A 17 0.02 1.90 -9.98
N GLY A 18 0.86 1.08 -9.33
CA GLY A 18 1.98 0.39 -9.97
C GLY A 18 3.10 1.30 -10.45
N THR A 19 3.29 2.48 -9.83
CA THR A 19 4.24 3.51 -10.28
C THR A 19 5.55 3.55 -9.48
N LEU A 20 5.66 2.76 -8.41
CA LEU A 20 6.87 2.70 -7.59
C LEU A 20 8.02 1.99 -8.30
N ALA A 21 9.24 2.45 -8.04
CA ALA A 21 10.44 1.71 -8.41
C ALA A 21 10.46 0.35 -7.70
N GLU A 22 11.07 -0.66 -8.34
CA GLU A 22 11.01 -2.07 -7.91
C GLU A 22 11.39 -2.28 -6.44
N GLY A 23 12.49 -1.68 -5.98
CA GLY A 23 12.91 -1.81 -4.58
C GLY A 23 11.88 -1.28 -3.57
N TRP A 24 11.17 -0.21 -3.92
CA TRP A 24 10.09 0.34 -3.11
C TRP A 24 8.86 -0.57 -3.12
N SER A 25 8.51 -1.13 -4.28
CA SER A 25 7.42 -2.09 -4.41
C SER A 25 7.64 -3.32 -3.52
N ILE A 26 8.86 -3.86 -3.45
CA ILE A 26 9.20 -4.99 -2.59
C ILE A 26 9.07 -4.62 -1.10
N ALA A 27 9.60 -3.46 -0.69
CA ALA A 27 9.52 -3.00 0.70
C ALA A 27 8.05 -2.81 1.16
N VAL A 28 7.23 -2.18 0.31
CA VAL A 28 5.80 -1.99 0.55
C VAL A 28 5.07 -3.32 0.63
N ALA A 29 5.28 -4.22 -0.33
CA ALA A 29 4.67 -5.56 -0.35
C ALA A 29 5.01 -6.35 0.93
N THR A 30 6.26 -6.29 1.38
CA THR A 30 6.71 -6.95 2.60
C THR A 30 6.01 -6.39 3.84
N HIS A 31 5.86 -5.07 3.95
CA HIS A 31 5.11 -4.47 5.06
C HIS A 31 3.63 -4.86 5.02
N LEU A 32 3.01 -4.88 3.83
CA LEU A 32 1.62 -5.31 3.66
C LEU A 32 1.40 -6.77 4.04
N ALA A 33 2.40 -7.65 3.85
CA ALA A 33 2.33 -9.03 4.31
C ALA A 33 2.19 -9.11 5.85
N LEU A 34 2.80 -8.17 6.57
CA LEU A 34 2.88 -8.16 8.03
C LEU A 34 1.87 -7.24 8.73
N CYS A 35 1.35 -6.22 8.05
CA CYS A 35 0.51 -5.18 8.65
C CYS A 35 -0.93 -5.18 8.11
N PRO A 36 -1.91 -5.72 8.86
CA PRO A 36 -3.33 -5.71 8.47
C PRO A 36 -3.91 -4.30 8.30
N ALA A 37 -3.46 -3.32 9.10
CA ALA A 37 -3.93 -1.94 9.02
C ALA A 37 -3.55 -1.29 7.67
N CYS A 38 -2.29 -1.46 7.25
CA CYS A 38 -1.86 -0.98 5.93
C CYS A 38 -2.55 -1.71 4.77
N ARG A 39 -2.83 -3.02 4.90
CA ARG A 39 -3.65 -3.74 3.91
C ARG A 39 -5.07 -3.17 3.80
N SER A 40 -5.69 -2.82 4.92
CA SER A 40 -7.01 -2.19 4.91
C SER A 40 -6.99 -0.80 4.27
N ARG A 41 -5.90 -0.04 4.43
CA ARG A 41 -5.71 1.25 3.74
C ARG A 41 -5.49 1.08 2.25
N LEU A 42 -4.66 0.12 1.83
CA LEU A 42 -4.41 -0.17 0.42
C LEU A 42 -5.72 -0.46 -0.34
N LYS A 43 -6.62 -1.26 0.24
CA LYS A 43 -7.92 -1.56 -0.37
C LYS A 43 -8.75 -0.32 -0.72
N GLN A 44 -8.64 0.75 0.06
CA GLN A 44 -9.36 2.00 -0.23
C GLN A 44 -8.81 2.67 -1.50
N PHE A 45 -7.48 2.67 -1.68
CA PHE A 45 -6.85 3.18 -2.90
C PHE A 45 -7.19 2.32 -4.12
N GLU A 46 -7.15 1.00 -3.99
CA GLU A 46 -7.53 0.06 -5.05
C GLU A 46 -9.01 0.22 -5.47
N GLN A 47 -9.91 0.45 -4.51
CA GLN A 47 -11.33 0.71 -4.79
C GLN A 47 -11.54 2.00 -5.58
N ILE A 48 -10.84 3.08 -5.21
CA ILE A 48 -10.90 4.34 -5.96
C ILE A 48 -10.40 4.12 -7.39
N GLY A 49 -9.25 3.45 -7.56
CA GLY A 49 -8.72 3.11 -8.87
C GLY A 49 -9.70 2.28 -9.71
N GLY A 50 -10.31 1.26 -9.11
CA GLY A 50 -11.31 0.41 -9.76
C GLY A 50 -12.62 1.11 -10.12
N GLN A 51 -13.01 2.18 -9.40
CA GLN A 51 -14.18 3.00 -9.73
C GLN A 51 -13.94 3.98 -10.89
N LEU A 52 -12.67 4.28 -11.21
CA LEU A 52 -12.29 5.22 -12.26
C LEU A 52 -12.02 4.55 -13.63
N LEU A 53 -12.15 3.23 -13.70
CA LEU A 53 -12.04 2.41 -14.92
C LEU A 53 -13.42 2.12 -15.51
#